data_AF-M0ZKT0-F1
#
_entry.id   AF-M0ZKT0-F1
#
_cell.length_a   1.000
_cell.length_b   1.000
_cell.length_c   1.000
_cell.angle_alpha   90.00
_cell.angle_beta   90.00
_cell.angle_gamma   90.00
#
_symmetry.space_group_name_H-M   'P 1'
#
loop_
_entity.id
_entity.type
_entity.pdbx_description
1 polymer ?
#
loop_
_entity_poly.entity_id
_entity_poly.type
_entity_poly.pdbx_seq_one_letter_code
_entity_poly.pdbx_strand_id
1 'polypeptide(L)'
;MTTTAVANHPSIFTHRSPLPSPSSSSSSPSFLFLNRTNFIPYFSTSKSNSVNCNGWRTRCSVAKDYTVPPSKVDGNQFPELDCVVVGAGISGLCIAKVISANYPNLMVTEARDRAGGNITTVERDGYLWEEGPNSFQPSDPMLTMAVDCGLKDDLVLGDPDAPRFVLWKDKLRPVPGKLTDLPFFDLMSIPGKLRAGFGAIGLRPSPPGYEESVEQFVRRNLGAEVFERLIEPFCSGVYAGDPSKLSMKAAFGKVWKLEQTGGSIIGGTFKAIKERSSNPKPPRDP
;
A
#
# COMPACT_ATOMS: atom_id res chain seq x y z
N MET A 1 -9.23 9.97 -11.43
CA MET A 1 -7.99 10.75 -11.27
C MET A 1 -8.23 11.75 -10.15
N THR A 2 -7.83 11.41 -8.93
CA THR A 2 -7.96 12.32 -7.78
C THR A 2 -6.57 12.80 -7.46
N THR A 3 -6.24 13.99 -7.95
CA THR A 3 -4.98 14.68 -7.70
C THR A 3 -4.95 15.06 -6.23
N THR A 4 -4.09 14.40 -5.43
CA THR A 4 -3.71 14.96 -4.13
C THR A 4 -3.03 16.29 -4.42
N ALA A 5 -3.65 17.40 -3.99
CA ALA A 5 -3.06 18.71 -4.10
C ALA A 5 -1.76 18.75 -3.28
N VAL A 6 -0.62 18.68 -3.97
CA VAL A 6 0.68 18.97 -3.38
C VAL A 6 0.74 20.48 -3.20
N ALA A 7 0.72 20.95 -1.96
CA ALA A 7 1.03 22.34 -1.65
C ALA A 7 2.48 22.60 -2.06
N ASN A 8 2.67 23.45 -3.07
CA ASN A 8 3.97 23.90 -3.55
C ASN A 8 4.72 24.62 -2.42
N HIS A 9 5.68 23.94 -1.79
CA HIS A 9 6.75 24.56 -1.01
C HIS A 9 8.05 24.52 -1.85
N PRO A 10 8.72 25.65 -2.09
CA PRO A 10 9.75 25.77 -3.14
C PRO A 10 11.14 25.21 -2.77
N SER A 11 11.24 24.14 -1.98
CA SER A 11 12.54 23.67 -1.46
C SER A 11 12.78 22.16 -1.52
N ILE A 12 12.00 21.40 -2.30
CA ILE A 12 12.28 19.98 -2.57
C ILE A 12 12.59 19.80 -4.07
N PHE A 13 13.68 20.41 -4.50
CA PHE A 13 14.34 20.07 -5.78
C PHE A 13 15.81 19.80 -5.46
N THR A 14 16.14 18.55 -5.13
CA THR A 14 17.53 18.13 -4.98
C THR A 14 18.12 17.86 -6.35
N HIS A 15 18.72 18.90 -6.94
CA HIS A 15 19.60 18.77 -8.10
C HIS A 15 20.87 18.03 -7.66
N ARG A 16 21.01 16.73 -7.97
CA ARG A 16 22.28 16.01 -7.78
C ARG A 16 23.08 16.01 -9.08
N SER A 17 24.13 16.82 -9.11
CA SER A 17 25.19 16.75 -10.11
C SER A 17 26.11 15.55 -9.84
N PRO A 18 26.63 14.86 -10.87
CA PRO A 18 27.53 13.71 -10.68
C PRO A 18 28.96 14.17 -10.37
N LEU A 19 29.60 13.58 -9.35
CA LEU A 19 31.05 13.69 -9.11
C LEU A 19 31.72 12.31 -9.30
N PRO A 20 33.00 12.28 -9.72
CA PRO A 20 33.65 11.11 -10.29
C PRO A 20 34.23 10.14 -9.25
N SER A 21 34.39 8.88 -9.67
CA SER A 21 34.99 7.77 -8.93
C SER A 21 36.52 7.88 -8.77
N PRO A 22 37.08 7.31 -7.69
CA PRO A 22 38.43 6.76 -7.75
C PRO A 22 38.51 5.27 -7.36
N SER A 23 39.42 4.60 -8.04
CA SER A 23 39.94 3.24 -7.88
C SER A 23 40.92 3.11 -6.70
N SER A 24 40.91 1.98 -5.97
CA SER A 24 42.06 1.07 -5.80
C SER A 24 41.90 0.07 -4.63
N SER A 25 42.33 -1.15 -4.92
CA SER A 25 42.68 -2.36 -4.13
C SER A 25 43.15 -2.24 -2.66
N SER A 26 42.73 -3.20 -1.82
CA SER A 26 43.61 -3.96 -0.90
C SER A 26 42.93 -5.21 -0.32
N SER A 27 43.72 -6.23 0.01
CA SER A 27 43.41 -7.66 0.14
C SER A 27 43.50 -8.24 1.57
N SER A 28 42.61 -9.21 1.87
CA SER A 28 42.76 -10.40 2.77
C SER A 28 42.74 -10.23 4.31
N PRO A 29 42.47 -11.29 5.15
CA PRO A 29 42.25 -12.70 4.83
C PRO A 29 40.98 -13.38 5.40
N SER A 30 40.77 -14.59 4.89
CA SER A 30 39.69 -15.55 5.07
C SER A 30 39.70 -16.31 6.42
N PHE A 31 38.52 -16.69 6.91
CA PHE A 31 38.34 -17.83 7.82
C PHE A 31 37.39 -18.85 7.20
N LEU A 32 37.88 -20.09 7.10
CA LEU A 32 37.19 -21.28 6.61
C LEU A 32 36.42 -21.96 7.75
N PHE A 33 35.15 -22.29 7.51
CA PHE A 33 34.51 -23.46 8.11
C PHE A 33 33.64 -24.14 7.05
N LEU A 34 34.04 -25.37 6.68
CA LEU A 34 33.22 -26.30 5.90
C LEU A 34 32.25 -27.02 6.86
N ASN A 35 30.96 -27.12 6.51
CA ASN A 35 30.45 -28.35 5.92
C ASN A 35 29.02 -28.25 5.38
N ARG A 36 28.88 -28.73 4.13
CA ARG A 36 27.74 -29.41 3.50
C ARG A 36 26.36 -28.77 3.56
N THR A 37 26.01 -28.10 2.47
CA THR A 37 24.98 -28.52 1.51
C THR A 37 25.28 -27.80 0.20
N ASN A 38 25.06 -28.45 -0.95
CA ASN A 38 25.34 -27.86 -2.27
C ASN A 38 24.41 -26.66 -2.51
N PHE A 39 24.86 -25.48 -2.11
CA PHE A 39 24.38 -24.19 -2.59
C PHE A 39 25.40 -23.69 -3.59
N ILE A 40 24.98 -23.49 -4.84
CA ILE A 40 25.71 -22.62 -5.78
C ILE A 40 25.16 -21.22 -5.52
N PRO A 41 25.88 -20.31 -4.84
CA PRO A 41 25.43 -18.94 -4.70
C PRO A 41 25.86 -18.21 -5.97
N TYR A 42 24.96 -18.06 -6.93
CA TYR A 42 25.14 -16.99 -7.91
C TYR A 42 24.72 -15.69 -7.25
N PHE A 43 25.69 -15.00 -6.65
CA PHE A 43 25.63 -13.57 -6.44
C PHE A 43 25.51 -12.90 -7.81
N SER A 44 24.30 -12.53 -8.20
CA SER A 44 24.11 -11.62 -9.34
C SER A 44 23.80 -10.23 -8.80
N THR A 45 24.76 -9.33 -8.97
CA THR A 45 24.57 -7.89 -8.82
C THR A 45 23.31 -7.47 -9.57
N SER A 46 22.32 -6.94 -8.87
CA SER A 46 21.18 -6.25 -9.50
C SER A 46 21.70 -5.01 -10.22
N LYS A 47 21.84 -5.09 -11.55
CA LYS A 47 21.91 -3.89 -12.38
C LYS A 47 20.48 -3.58 -12.80
N SER A 48 19.97 -2.45 -12.32
CA SER A 48 18.82 -1.73 -12.87
C SER A 48 18.94 -1.70 -14.39
N ASN A 49 18.12 -2.51 -15.08
CA ASN A 49 18.04 -2.49 -16.53
C ASN A 49 16.82 -1.66 -16.93
N SER A 50 17.08 -0.50 -17.51
CA SER A 50 16.05 0.28 -18.18
C SER A 50 15.74 -0.32 -19.55
N VAL A 51 14.50 -0.73 -19.77
CA VAL A 51 14.02 -1.04 -21.13
C VAL A 51 13.57 0.27 -21.77
N ASN A 52 14.09 0.56 -22.96
CA ASN A 52 13.78 1.78 -23.71
C ASN A 52 12.83 1.42 -24.86
N CYS A 53 11.55 1.74 -24.71
CA CYS A 53 10.56 1.59 -25.77
C CYS A 53 10.04 2.99 -26.13
N ASN A 54 10.21 3.42 -27.38
CA ASN A 54 9.70 4.69 -27.92
C ASN A 54 10.06 5.96 -27.12
N GLY A 55 11.28 6.02 -26.59
CA GLY A 55 11.77 7.17 -25.81
C GLY A 55 11.28 7.20 -24.36
N TRP A 56 10.62 6.14 -23.89
CA TRP A 56 10.14 6.01 -22.52
C TRP A 56 11.03 5.03 -21.78
N ARG A 57 11.53 5.46 -20.62
CA ARG A 57 12.41 4.66 -19.77
C ARG A 57 11.59 4.13 -18.60
N THR A 58 11.19 2.86 -18.67
CA THR A 58 10.50 2.18 -17.57
C THR A 58 11.50 1.43 -16.70
N ARG A 59 11.47 1.64 -15.38
CA ARG A 59 12.26 0.83 -14.43
C ARG A 59 11.48 -0.42 -14.08
N CYS A 60 11.97 -1.58 -14.51
CA CYS A 60 11.49 -2.88 -14.08
C CYS A 60 12.70 -3.75 -13.76
N SER A 61 12.71 -4.41 -12.60
CA SER A 61 13.65 -5.50 -12.36
C SER A 61 13.09 -6.73 -13.07
N VAL A 62 13.51 -6.94 -14.31
CA VAL A 62 13.13 -8.13 -15.08
C VAL A 62 14.03 -9.28 -14.63
N ALA A 63 13.43 -10.37 -14.13
CA ALA A 63 14.16 -11.62 -13.91
C ALA A 63 14.79 -12.06 -15.23
N LYS A 64 16.10 -12.29 -15.24
CA LYS A 64 16.88 -12.52 -16.47
C LYS A 64 16.62 -13.85 -17.15
N ASP A 65 15.97 -14.78 -16.47
CA ASP A 65 15.77 -16.13 -16.98
C ASP A 65 14.27 -16.39 -17.25
N TYR A 66 14.03 -16.98 -18.43
CA TYR A 66 12.78 -17.57 -18.95
C TYR A 66 11.56 -16.64 -19.20
N THR A 67 11.70 -15.71 -20.15
CA THR A 67 10.59 -15.37 -21.05
C THR A 67 10.67 -16.27 -22.29
N VAL A 68 9.92 -17.39 -22.32
CA VAL A 68 9.75 -18.15 -23.56
C VAL A 68 8.57 -17.54 -24.33
N PRO A 69 8.78 -16.89 -25.49
CA PRO A 69 7.67 -16.46 -26.33
C PRO A 69 6.88 -17.69 -26.84
N PRO A 70 5.53 -17.64 -26.89
CA PRO A 70 4.71 -18.79 -27.29
C PRO A 70 5.04 -19.35 -28.68
N SER A 71 5.67 -18.55 -29.53
CA SER A 71 5.99 -18.88 -30.92
C SER A 71 7.25 -19.74 -31.11
N LYS A 72 7.92 -20.18 -30.03
CA LYS A 72 9.14 -21.03 -30.10
C LYS A 72 9.01 -22.38 -29.37
N VAL A 73 7.80 -22.84 -29.10
CA VAL A 73 7.58 -24.19 -28.56
C VAL A 73 7.42 -25.16 -29.73
N ASP A 74 8.53 -25.70 -30.22
CA ASP A 74 8.51 -26.84 -31.14
C ASP A 74 8.00 -28.07 -30.36
N GLY A 75 6.78 -28.53 -30.69
CA GLY A 75 6.28 -29.86 -30.35
C GLY A 75 5.87 -30.10 -28.89
N ASN A 76 4.58 -29.97 -28.60
CA ASN A 76 3.75 -30.78 -27.69
C ASN A 76 4.26 -31.24 -26.29
N GLN A 77 5.37 -30.73 -25.77
CA GLN A 77 5.86 -30.99 -24.42
C GLN A 77 5.94 -29.67 -23.66
N PHE A 78 4.83 -29.30 -23.02
CA PHE A 78 4.92 -28.34 -21.93
C PHE A 78 5.61 -29.04 -20.76
N PRO A 79 6.59 -28.41 -20.09
CA PRO A 79 7.13 -28.97 -18.86
C PRO A 79 5.97 -29.21 -17.88
N GLU A 80 6.02 -30.31 -17.15
CA GLU A 80 5.03 -30.57 -16.10
C GLU A 80 5.20 -29.50 -15.02
N LEU A 81 4.14 -28.71 -14.81
CA LEU A 81 4.13 -27.60 -13.86
C LEU A 81 3.40 -28.03 -12.59
N ASP A 82 4.02 -27.76 -11.44
CA ASP A 82 3.39 -28.03 -10.14
C ASP A 82 2.36 -26.94 -9.80
N CYS A 83 2.58 -25.72 -10.30
CA CYS A 83 1.71 -24.58 -10.03
C CYS A 83 1.82 -23.52 -11.14
N VAL A 84 0.68 -22.92 -11.49
CA VAL A 84 0.60 -21.76 -12.38
C VAL A 84 -0.09 -20.60 -11.67
N VAL A 85 0.60 -19.47 -11.58
CA VAL A 85 0.04 -18.20 -11.09
C VAL A 85 -0.33 -17.34 -12.29
N VAL A 86 -1.62 -16.99 -12.38
CA VAL A 86 -2.13 -16.16 -13.48
C VAL A 86 -2.17 -14.69 -13.05
N GLY A 87 -1.37 -13.87 -13.71
CA GLY A 87 -1.19 -12.43 -13.47
C GLY A 87 0.10 -12.12 -12.70
N ALA A 88 0.98 -11.33 -13.29
CA ALA A 88 2.23 -10.83 -12.68
C ALA A 88 2.05 -9.44 -12.05
N GLY A 89 0.88 -9.19 -11.44
CA GLY A 89 0.67 -8.06 -10.53
C GLY A 89 1.25 -8.31 -9.14
N ILE A 90 1.19 -7.32 -8.25
CA ILE A 90 1.73 -7.43 -6.88
C ILE A 90 1.22 -8.68 -6.14
N SER A 91 -0.07 -9.02 -6.28
CA SER A 91 -0.64 -10.22 -5.64
C SER A 91 -0.03 -11.51 -6.18
N GLY A 92 0.05 -11.67 -7.50
CA GLY A 92 0.60 -12.88 -8.12
C GLY A 92 2.10 -13.03 -7.86
N LEU A 93 2.86 -11.93 -7.94
CA LEU A 93 4.30 -11.94 -7.64
C LEU A 93 4.57 -12.27 -6.17
N CYS A 94 3.80 -11.71 -5.23
CA CYS A 94 3.92 -12.05 -3.82
C CYS A 94 3.59 -13.53 -3.56
N ILE A 95 2.51 -14.05 -4.15
CA ILE A 95 2.16 -15.48 -4.04
C ILE A 95 3.30 -16.35 -4.57
N ALA A 96 3.79 -16.04 -5.77
CA ALA A 96 4.88 -16.77 -6.39
C ALA A 96 6.13 -16.81 -5.49
N LYS A 97 6.51 -15.67 -4.91
CA LYS A 97 7.65 -15.55 -3.98
C LYS A 97 7.46 -16.39 -2.71
N VAL A 98 6.26 -16.43 -2.14
CA VAL A 98 5.98 -17.20 -0.92
C VAL A 98 6.00 -18.71 -1.19
N ILE A 99 5.47 -19.15 -2.32
CA ILE A 99 5.28 -20.58 -2.58
C ILE A 99 6.44 -21.21 -3.36
N SER A 100 7.34 -20.44 -3.97
CA SER A 100 8.41 -20.95 -4.85
C SER A 100 9.31 -22.00 -4.20
N ALA A 101 9.48 -21.97 -2.88
CA ALA A 101 10.28 -22.98 -2.16
C ALA A 101 9.61 -24.38 -2.14
N ASN A 102 8.28 -24.44 -2.25
CA ASN A 102 7.49 -25.67 -2.18
C ASN A 102 7.05 -26.19 -3.56
N TYR A 103 7.15 -25.35 -4.60
CA TYR A 103 6.73 -25.68 -5.97
C TYR A 103 7.91 -25.42 -6.92
N PRO A 104 8.79 -26.42 -7.14
CA PRO A 104 9.99 -26.24 -7.96
C PRO A 104 9.66 -25.91 -9.42
N ASN A 105 8.54 -26.41 -9.97
CA ASN A 105 8.06 -26.10 -11.31
C ASN A 105 6.90 -25.10 -11.27
N LEU A 106 7.15 -23.91 -10.72
CA LEU A 106 6.21 -22.80 -10.65
C LEU A 106 6.34 -21.90 -11.89
N MET A 107 5.21 -21.57 -12.53
CA MET A 107 5.15 -20.60 -13.62
C MET A 107 4.24 -19.41 -13.27
N VAL A 108 4.69 -18.20 -13.57
CA VAL A 108 3.85 -16.98 -13.50
C VAL A 108 3.54 -16.52 -14.92
N THR A 109 2.26 -16.33 -15.25
CA THR A 109 1.82 -15.82 -16.55
C THR A 109 1.32 -14.40 -16.41
N GLU A 110 1.46 -13.59 -17.46
CA GLU A 110 0.98 -12.21 -17.51
C GLU A 110 0.42 -11.93 -18.90
N ALA A 111 -0.71 -11.21 -18.94
CA ALA A 111 -1.36 -10.87 -20.20
C ALA A 111 -0.70 -9.68 -20.90
N ARG A 112 -0.06 -8.79 -20.13
CA ARG A 112 0.69 -7.63 -20.62
C ARG A 112 2.13 -8.00 -21.00
N ASP A 113 2.79 -7.08 -21.70
CA ASP A 113 4.21 -7.16 -22.07
C ASP A 113 5.18 -6.90 -20.91
N ARG A 114 4.65 -6.66 -19.70
CA ARG A 114 5.44 -6.36 -18.50
C ARG A 114 4.76 -6.89 -17.23
N ALA A 115 5.59 -7.19 -16.24
CA ALA A 115 5.13 -7.41 -14.87
C ALA A 115 4.80 -6.09 -14.14
N GLY A 116 4.20 -6.22 -12.97
CA GLY A 116 3.86 -5.11 -12.05
C GLY A 116 2.36 -4.85 -11.94
N GLY A 117 1.55 -5.31 -12.90
CA GLY A 117 0.11 -5.09 -12.90
C GLY A 117 -0.24 -3.59 -12.92
N ASN A 118 -0.91 -3.12 -11.86
CA ASN A 118 -1.27 -1.69 -11.72
C ASN A 118 -0.09 -0.81 -11.28
N ILE A 119 1.01 -1.38 -10.76
CA ILE A 119 2.20 -0.63 -10.35
C ILE A 119 3.00 -0.28 -11.61
N THR A 120 3.23 1.02 -11.82
CA THR A 120 3.86 1.55 -13.04
C THR A 120 4.55 2.86 -12.74
N THR A 121 5.88 2.82 -12.67
CA THR A 121 6.73 4.00 -12.52
C THR A 121 7.25 4.45 -13.88
N VAL A 122 7.13 5.74 -14.19
CA VAL A 122 7.64 6.34 -15.42
C VAL A 122 8.65 7.44 -15.10
N GLU A 123 9.76 7.43 -15.83
CA GLU A 123 10.80 8.47 -15.78
C GLU A 123 10.88 9.17 -17.16
N ARG A 124 10.57 10.47 -17.22
CA ARG A 124 10.65 11.28 -18.45
C ARG A 124 10.93 12.75 -18.13
N ASP A 125 11.73 13.40 -18.97
CA ASP A 125 12.03 14.84 -18.88
C ASP A 125 12.56 15.29 -17.49
N GLY A 126 13.26 14.40 -16.79
CA GLY A 126 13.76 14.63 -15.43
C GLY A 126 12.72 14.42 -14.32
N TYR A 127 11.50 14.01 -14.66
CA TYR A 127 10.43 13.70 -13.72
C TYR A 127 10.29 12.20 -13.53
N LEU A 128 9.95 11.80 -12.30
CA LEU A 128 9.57 10.45 -11.92
C LEU A 128 8.14 10.49 -11.36
N TRP A 129 7.23 9.69 -11.90
CA TRP A 129 5.87 9.60 -11.39
C TRP A 129 5.30 8.19 -11.48
N GLU A 130 4.23 7.96 -10.73
CA GLU A 130 3.49 6.70 -10.70
C GLU A 130 2.18 6.85 -11.48
N GLU A 131 1.93 6.00 -12.47
CA GLU A 131 0.67 5.97 -13.23
C GLU A 131 -0.44 5.17 -12.52
N GLY A 132 -0.10 4.47 -11.43
CA GLY A 132 -1.02 3.71 -10.60
C GLY A 132 -0.91 4.06 -9.12
N PRO A 133 -0.68 3.10 -8.22
CA PRO A 133 -0.52 3.39 -6.80
C PRO A 133 0.76 4.20 -6.55
N ASN A 134 0.62 5.30 -5.81
CA ASN A 134 1.73 6.22 -5.51
C ASN A 134 2.45 5.88 -4.21
N SER A 135 1.75 5.23 -3.27
CA SER A 135 2.25 4.88 -1.94
C SER A 135 1.42 3.76 -1.35
N PHE A 136 1.89 3.14 -0.27
CA PHE A 136 1.12 2.18 0.51
C PHE A 136 1.27 2.46 2.01
N GLN A 137 0.25 2.06 2.79
CA GLN A 137 0.35 2.08 4.24
C GLN A 137 1.19 0.87 4.69
N PRO A 138 2.33 1.07 5.38
CA PRO A 138 3.15 -0.04 5.85
C PRO A 138 2.36 -0.97 6.78
N SER A 139 2.48 -2.27 6.52
CA SER A 139 2.01 -3.34 7.39
C SER A 139 3.11 -4.37 7.55
N ASP A 140 3.11 -5.11 8.67
CA ASP A 140 4.18 -6.07 8.96
C ASP A 140 4.38 -7.06 7.79
N PRO A 141 3.33 -7.68 7.18
CA PRO A 141 3.52 -8.56 6.02
C PRO A 141 4.12 -7.87 4.78
N MET A 142 3.76 -6.61 4.53
CA MET A 142 4.29 -5.86 3.38
C MET A 142 5.75 -5.50 3.57
N LEU A 143 6.13 -5.09 4.79
CA LEU A 143 7.51 -4.74 5.10
C LEU A 143 8.41 -5.99 5.10
N THR A 144 7.94 -7.11 5.66
CA THR A 144 8.64 -8.39 5.57
C THR A 144 8.86 -8.79 4.12
N MET A 145 7.83 -8.73 3.28
CA MET A 145 7.96 -9.02 1.84
C MET A 145 8.96 -8.09 1.14
N ALA A 146 8.96 -6.80 1.45
CA ALA A 146 9.92 -5.84 0.90
C ALA A 146 11.37 -6.21 1.29
N VAL A 147 11.59 -6.59 2.55
CA VAL A 147 12.90 -7.05 3.05
C VAL A 147 13.31 -8.36 2.40
N ASP A 148 12.41 -9.34 2.27
CA ASP A 148 12.66 -10.64 1.63
C ASP A 148 12.98 -10.53 0.12
N CYS A 149 12.56 -9.40 -0.48
CA CYS A 149 12.87 -9.02 -1.84
C CYS A 149 14.13 -8.14 -1.96
N GLY A 150 14.80 -7.80 -0.85
CA GLY A 150 16.01 -6.99 -0.82
C GLY A 150 15.77 -5.49 -1.01
N LEU A 151 14.56 -5.00 -0.77
CA LEU A 151 14.16 -3.59 -0.99
C LEU A 151 14.24 -2.73 0.28
N LYS A 152 14.85 -3.22 1.36
CA LYS A 152 14.91 -2.52 2.66
C LYS A 152 15.44 -1.09 2.50
N ASP A 153 16.55 -0.93 1.78
CA ASP A 153 17.24 0.34 1.63
C ASP A 153 16.61 1.27 0.57
N ASP A 154 15.68 0.74 -0.23
CA ASP A 154 14.95 1.48 -1.26
C ASP A 154 13.62 2.06 -0.74
N LEU A 155 13.19 1.69 0.47
CA LEU A 155 11.97 2.20 1.08
C LEU A 155 12.12 3.68 1.46
N VAL A 156 11.31 4.53 0.81
CA VAL A 156 11.19 5.95 1.15
C VAL A 156 9.94 6.17 1.98
N LEU A 157 10.10 6.72 3.19
CA LEU A 157 8.98 7.06 4.06
C LEU A 157 8.47 8.47 3.74
N GLY A 158 7.15 8.59 3.57
CA GLY A 158 6.50 9.90 3.49
C GLY A 158 6.56 10.65 4.82
N ASP A 159 6.48 11.97 4.76
CA ASP A 159 6.42 12.83 5.95
C ASP A 159 5.15 12.48 6.78
N PRO A 160 5.31 11.99 8.04
CA PRO A 160 4.19 11.61 8.88
C PRO A 160 3.33 12.80 9.33
N ASP A 161 3.89 14.02 9.34
CA ASP A 161 3.20 15.24 9.78
C ASP A 161 2.62 16.03 8.59
N ALA A 162 2.73 15.51 7.36
CA ALA A 162 2.15 16.13 6.18
C ALA A 162 0.62 16.31 6.34
N PRO A 163 0.10 17.55 6.22
CA PRO A 163 -1.32 17.81 6.38
C PRO A 163 -2.12 17.26 5.20
N ARG A 164 -3.32 16.75 5.50
CA ARG A 164 -4.32 16.32 4.51
C ARG A 164 -5.41 17.37 4.45
N PHE A 165 -5.93 17.66 3.26
CA PHE A 165 -6.93 18.70 3.07
C PHE A 165 -8.18 18.15 2.38
N VAL A 166 -9.33 18.76 2.72
CA VAL A 166 -10.58 18.64 1.96
C VAL A 166 -10.92 20.01 1.40
N LEU A 167 -11.27 20.07 0.11
CA LEU A 167 -11.83 21.27 -0.48
C LEU A 167 -13.31 21.37 -0.07
N TRP A 168 -13.67 22.41 0.68
CA TRP A 168 -15.05 22.63 1.10
C TRP A 168 -15.38 24.11 1.16
N LYS A 169 -16.42 24.50 0.41
CA LYS A 169 -16.82 25.90 0.18
C LYS A 169 -15.63 26.74 -0.31
N ASP A 170 -15.03 26.32 -1.42
CA ASP A 170 -13.92 26.98 -2.11
C ASP A 170 -12.67 27.25 -1.25
N LYS A 171 -12.53 26.54 -0.13
CA LYS A 171 -11.39 26.64 0.78
C LYS A 171 -10.83 25.26 1.08
N LEU A 172 -9.51 25.12 0.97
CA LEU A 172 -8.79 23.95 1.48
C LEU A 172 -8.77 24.00 3.00
N ARG A 173 -9.31 22.94 3.62
CA ARG A 173 -9.45 22.84 5.07
C ARG A 173 -8.71 21.60 5.56
N PRO A 174 -7.82 21.74 6.56
CA PRO A 174 -7.05 20.61 7.06
C PRO A 174 -7.96 19.59 7.75
N VAL A 175 -7.70 18.32 7.48
CA VAL A 175 -8.28 17.18 8.19
C VAL A 175 -7.50 16.99 9.49
N PRO A 176 -8.18 16.86 10.65
CA PRO A 176 -7.53 16.73 11.94
C PRO A 176 -6.79 15.40 11.98
N GLY A 177 -5.47 15.47 12.22
CA GLY A 177 -4.63 14.28 12.35
C GLY A 177 -4.57 13.78 13.79
N LYS A 178 -4.76 14.68 14.75
CA LYS A 178 -4.66 14.43 16.19
C LYS A 178 -5.92 14.94 16.90
N LEU A 179 -6.21 14.38 18.07
CA LEU A 179 -7.37 14.80 18.88
C LEU A 179 -7.26 16.28 19.32
N THR A 180 -6.03 16.77 19.45
CA THR A 180 -5.70 18.18 19.72
C THR A 180 -6.12 19.14 18.62
N ASP A 181 -6.39 18.65 17.41
CA ASP A 181 -6.74 19.47 16.25
C ASP A 181 -8.26 19.73 16.19
N LEU A 182 -9.06 18.96 16.94
CA LEU A 182 -10.53 19.05 16.95
C LEU A 182 -11.10 20.43 17.34
N PRO A 183 -10.49 21.21 18.27
CA PRO A 183 -10.95 22.56 18.58
C PRO A 183 -10.81 23.51 17.39
N PHE A 184 -9.71 23.43 16.64
CA PHE A 184 -9.40 24.26 15.48
C PHE A 184 -9.94 23.70 14.15
N PHE A 185 -10.58 22.53 14.23
CA PHE A 185 -11.17 21.84 13.09
C PHE A 185 -12.38 22.62 12.53
N ASP A 186 -12.17 23.26 11.39
CA ASP A 186 -13.14 24.13 10.70
C ASP A 186 -13.79 23.43 9.49
N LEU A 187 -14.06 22.13 9.57
CA LEU A 187 -14.80 21.39 8.53
C LEU A 187 -16.21 21.00 8.98
N MET A 188 -16.43 20.93 10.30
CA MET A 188 -17.72 20.63 10.91
C MET A 188 -18.26 21.84 11.67
N SER A 189 -19.57 22.04 11.58
CA SER A 189 -20.29 22.99 12.42
C SER A 189 -20.31 22.49 13.87
N ILE A 190 -20.56 23.38 14.84
CA ILE A 190 -20.72 22.98 16.26
C ILE A 190 -21.83 21.92 16.41
N PRO A 191 -23.03 22.08 15.81
CA PRO A 191 -24.05 21.03 15.80
C PRO A 191 -23.56 19.71 15.17
N GLY A 192 -22.79 19.79 14.08
CA GLY A 192 -22.18 18.63 13.44
C GLY A 192 -21.21 17.88 14.36
N LYS A 193 -20.35 18.60 15.08
CA LYS A 193 -19.43 18.03 16.08
C LYS A 193 -20.19 17.33 17.20
N LEU A 194 -21.23 17.95 17.75
CA LEU A 194 -22.08 17.35 18.79
C LEU A 194 -22.80 16.11 18.26
N ARG A 195 -23.41 16.19 17.06
CA ARG A 195 -24.08 15.07 16.41
C ARG A 195 -23.15 13.88 16.21
N ALA A 196 -21.91 14.12 15.80
CA ALA A 196 -20.90 13.09 15.62
C ALA A 196 -20.50 12.45 16.95
N GLY A 197 -20.21 13.27 17.96
CA GLY A 197 -19.83 12.80 19.30
C GLY A 197 -20.93 11.94 19.93
N PHE A 198 -22.16 12.43 19.95
CA PHE A 198 -23.29 11.70 20.51
C PHE A 198 -23.56 10.38 19.78
N GLY A 199 -23.57 10.39 18.45
CA GLY A 199 -23.86 9.16 17.73
C GLY A 199 -22.71 8.14 17.77
N ALA A 200 -21.45 8.57 17.96
CA ALA A 200 -20.32 7.66 18.19
C ALA A 200 -20.43 6.85 19.51
N ILE A 201 -21.25 7.31 20.47
CA ILE A 201 -21.56 6.60 21.73
C ILE A 201 -22.61 5.50 21.50
N GLY A 202 -23.26 5.44 20.33
CA GLY A 202 -24.18 4.35 19.96
C GLY A 202 -25.66 4.68 20.19
N LEU A 203 -26.08 5.91 19.91
CA LEU A 203 -27.49 6.32 20.06
C LEU A 203 -28.46 5.60 19.11
N ARG A 204 -27.96 4.98 18.03
CA ARG A 204 -28.77 4.29 17.02
C ARG A 204 -28.19 2.92 16.76
N PRO A 205 -28.84 1.81 17.18
CA PRO A 205 -28.34 0.47 16.91
C PRO A 205 -28.32 0.18 15.39
N SER A 206 -27.45 -0.74 14.98
CA SER A 206 -27.43 -1.22 13.60
C SER A 206 -28.67 -2.10 13.32
N PRO A 207 -29.28 -2.03 12.12
CA PRO A 207 -30.40 -2.89 11.78
C PRO A 207 -29.99 -4.38 11.74
N PRO A 208 -30.76 -5.29 12.35
CA PRO A 208 -30.38 -6.70 12.42
C PRO A 208 -30.37 -7.34 11.03
N GLY A 209 -29.29 -8.07 10.71
CA GLY A 209 -29.17 -8.84 9.46
C GLY A 209 -28.99 -8.02 8.18
N TYR A 210 -28.77 -6.71 8.29
CA TYR A 210 -28.60 -5.83 7.14
C TYR A 210 -27.14 -5.40 6.96
N GLU A 211 -26.61 -5.54 5.75
CA GLU A 211 -25.29 -5.03 5.41
C GLU A 211 -25.40 -3.58 4.93
N GLU A 212 -25.07 -2.65 5.82
CA GLU A 212 -25.12 -1.23 5.53
C GLU A 212 -24.03 -0.79 4.54
N SER A 213 -24.38 0.17 3.69
CA SER A 213 -23.39 0.93 2.94
C SER A 213 -22.58 1.84 3.86
N VAL A 214 -21.44 2.32 3.38
CA VAL A 214 -20.61 3.30 4.08
C VAL A 214 -21.42 4.56 4.40
N GLU A 215 -22.23 5.02 3.45
CA GLU A 215 -23.12 6.17 3.67
C GLU A 215 -24.11 5.93 4.80
N GLN A 216 -24.85 4.82 4.77
CA GLN A 216 -25.87 4.52 5.76
C GLN A 216 -25.26 4.43 7.16
N PHE A 217 -24.17 3.67 7.29
CA PHE A 217 -23.47 3.49 8.56
C PHE A 217 -22.98 4.82 9.13
N VAL A 218 -22.32 5.64 8.32
CA VAL A 218 -21.73 6.90 8.78
C VAL A 218 -22.80 7.94 9.08
N ARG A 219 -23.84 8.08 8.25
CA ARG A 219 -24.95 9.01 8.55
C ARG A 219 -25.70 8.59 9.82
N ARG A 220 -25.87 7.28 10.06
CA ARG A 220 -26.49 6.76 11.28
C ARG A 220 -25.64 7.03 12.52
N ASN A 221 -24.35 6.68 12.48
CA ASN A 221 -23.45 6.83 13.62
C ASN A 221 -22.97 8.26 13.80
N LEU A 222 -22.41 8.91 12.78
CA LEU A 222 -21.67 10.17 12.91
C LEU A 222 -22.42 11.39 12.32
N GLY A 223 -23.43 11.16 11.47
CA GLY A 223 -24.26 12.20 10.90
C GLY A 223 -23.82 12.66 9.51
N ALA A 224 -24.66 13.51 8.91
CA ALA A 224 -24.51 13.96 7.52
C ALA A 224 -23.21 14.74 7.27
N GLU A 225 -22.83 15.66 8.17
CA GLU A 225 -21.63 16.47 7.97
C GLU A 225 -20.35 15.64 7.94
N VAL A 226 -20.25 14.61 8.77
CA VAL A 226 -19.09 13.69 8.77
C VAL A 226 -19.05 12.91 7.47
N PHE A 227 -20.21 12.47 6.98
CA PHE A 227 -20.28 11.76 5.72
C PHE A 227 -19.84 12.66 4.55
N GLU A 228 -20.53 13.77 4.31
CA GLU A 228 -20.35 14.63 3.13
C GLU A 228 -18.98 15.32 3.11
N ARG A 229 -18.43 15.67 4.29
CA ARG A 229 -17.24 16.51 4.35
C ARG A 229 -15.97 15.75 4.68
N LEU A 230 -16.06 14.50 5.15
CA LEU A 230 -14.88 13.68 5.46
C LEU A 230 -14.91 12.35 4.73
N ILE A 231 -15.99 11.56 4.91
CA ILE A 231 -15.98 10.17 4.45
C ILE A 231 -16.20 10.05 2.94
N GLU A 232 -17.08 10.85 2.35
CA GLU A 232 -17.29 10.86 0.90
C GLU A 232 -16.01 11.29 0.14
N PRO A 233 -15.34 12.42 0.47
CA PRO A 233 -14.04 12.77 -0.11
C PRO A 233 -12.99 11.67 0.06
N PHE A 234 -12.95 11.04 1.24
CA PHE A 234 -12.05 9.93 1.50
C PHE A 234 -12.35 8.71 0.60
N CYS A 235 -13.62 8.33 0.46
CA CYS A 235 -14.02 7.20 -0.39
C CYS A 235 -13.72 7.46 -1.86
N SER A 236 -13.94 8.68 -2.33
CA SER A 236 -13.54 9.13 -3.66
C SER A 236 -12.03 9.00 -3.89
N GLY A 237 -11.21 9.37 -2.88
CA GLY A 237 -9.75 9.26 -2.97
C GLY A 237 -9.21 7.83 -2.92
N VAL A 238 -9.80 6.96 -2.11
CA VAL A 238 -9.26 5.61 -1.84
C VAL A 238 -9.88 4.54 -2.72
N TYR A 239 -11.20 4.57 -2.89
CA TYR A 239 -11.95 3.55 -3.62
C TYR A 239 -12.34 4.01 -5.03
N ALA A 240 -12.24 5.32 -5.33
CA ALA A 240 -12.77 5.93 -6.55
C ALA A 240 -14.22 5.49 -6.84
N GLY A 241 -14.99 5.26 -5.76
CA GLY A 241 -16.29 4.60 -5.80
C GLY A 241 -17.36 5.35 -5.03
N ASP A 242 -18.60 4.98 -5.30
CA ASP A 242 -19.80 5.55 -4.69
C ASP A 242 -20.01 4.97 -3.28
N PRO A 243 -19.87 5.75 -2.20
CA PRO A 243 -20.02 5.27 -0.84
C PRO A 243 -21.44 4.80 -0.49
N SER A 244 -22.45 5.14 -1.30
CA SER A 244 -23.82 4.61 -1.15
C SER A 244 -23.92 3.13 -1.56
N LYS A 245 -22.97 2.64 -2.38
CA LYS A 245 -22.90 1.26 -2.88
C LYS A 245 -21.78 0.44 -2.24
N LEU A 246 -20.89 1.10 -1.51
CA LEU A 246 -19.75 0.45 -0.87
C LEU A 246 -20.18 -0.18 0.46
N SER A 247 -19.93 -1.48 0.64
CA SER A 247 -20.21 -2.16 1.91
C SER A 247 -19.31 -1.61 3.03
N MET A 248 -19.93 -1.22 4.16
CA MET A 248 -19.19 -0.77 5.34
C MET A 248 -18.32 -1.90 5.92
N LYS A 249 -18.84 -3.14 5.90
CA LYS A 249 -18.13 -4.32 6.41
C LYS A 249 -16.90 -4.64 5.57
N ALA A 250 -17.00 -4.53 4.24
CA ALA A 250 -15.91 -4.81 3.32
C ALA A 250 -14.86 -3.69 3.31
N ALA A 251 -15.30 -2.43 3.15
CA ALA A 251 -14.38 -1.30 3.03
C ALA A 251 -13.76 -0.88 4.37
N PHE A 252 -14.56 -0.81 5.43
CA PHE A 252 -14.15 -0.29 6.74
C PHE A 252 -14.34 -1.33 7.84
N GLY A 253 -14.03 -2.59 7.55
CA GLY A 253 -14.28 -3.73 8.45
C GLY A 253 -13.70 -3.58 9.86
N LYS A 254 -12.59 -2.84 10.03
CA LYS A 254 -12.05 -2.53 11.37
C LYS A 254 -13.01 -1.64 12.18
N VAL A 255 -13.55 -0.59 11.57
CA VAL A 255 -14.49 0.34 12.23
C VAL A 255 -15.83 -0.35 12.47
N TRP A 256 -16.32 -1.10 11.48
CA TRP A 256 -17.53 -1.92 11.61
C TRP A 256 -17.43 -2.88 12.80
N LYS A 257 -16.29 -3.57 12.97
CA LYS A 257 -16.04 -4.47 14.12
C LYS A 257 -16.06 -3.75 15.48
N LEU A 258 -15.73 -2.46 15.56
CA LEU A 258 -15.81 -1.72 16.82
C LEU A 258 -17.26 -1.61 17.29
N GLU A 259 -18.16 -1.20 16.39
CA GLU A 259 -19.59 -1.14 16.70
C GLU A 259 -20.13 -2.52 17.12
N GLN A 260 -19.77 -3.58 16.40
CA GLN A 260 -20.26 -4.93 16.70
C GLN A 260 -19.78 -5.46 18.06
N THR A 261 -18.52 -5.19 18.42
CA THR A 261 -17.93 -5.75 19.65
C THR A 261 -18.23 -4.93 20.90
N GLY A 262 -18.50 -3.63 20.76
CA GLY A 262 -18.72 -2.70 21.86
C GLY A 262 -20.06 -1.97 21.85
N GLY A 263 -20.98 -2.30 20.96
CA GLY A 263 -22.29 -1.65 20.79
C GLY A 263 -22.24 -0.25 20.19
N SER A 264 -21.05 0.35 20.12
CA SER A 264 -20.78 1.66 19.55
C SER A 264 -19.32 1.78 19.13
N ILE A 265 -19.01 2.81 18.33
CA ILE A 265 -17.63 3.06 17.88
C ILE A 265 -16.72 3.32 19.08
N ILE A 266 -17.18 4.14 20.03
CA ILE A 266 -16.42 4.47 21.25
C ILE A 266 -16.30 3.25 22.17
N GLY A 267 -17.40 2.52 22.40
CA GLY A 267 -17.40 1.32 23.23
C GLY A 267 -16.45 0.24 22.69
N GLY A 268 -16.47 0.03 21.37
CA GLY A 268 -15.55 -0.89 20.70
C GLY A 268 -14.09 -0.45 20.80
N THR A 269 -13.84 0.86 20.71
CA THR A 269 -12.48 1.42 20.86
C THR A 269 -11.92 1.14 22.25
N PHE A 270 -12.69 1.40 23.31
CA PHE A 270 -12.27 1.09 24.68
C PHE A 270 -11.99 -0.40 24.88
N LYS A 271 -12.85 -1.27 24.35
CA LYS A 271 -12.66 -2.72 24.41
C LYS A 271 -11.40 -3.18 23.68
N ALA A 272 -11.17 -2.66 22.47
CA ALA A 272 -9.96 -2.96 21.70
C ALA A 272 -8.68 -2.49 22.39
N ILE A 273 -8.69 -1.33 23.05
CA ILE A 273 -7.55 -0.84 23.85
C ILE A 273 -7.30 -1.77 25.04
N LYS A 274 -8.36 -2.18 25.76
CA LYS A 274 -8.25 -3.11 26.88
C LYS A 274 -7.65 -4.44 26.45
N GLU A 275 -8.15 -5.02 25.35
CA GLU A 275 -7.64 -6.28 24.80
C GLU A 275 -6.16 -6.19 24.38
N ARG A 276 -5.77 -5.08 23.73
CA ARG A 276 -4.38 -4.82 23.36
C ARG A 276 -3.46 -4.65 24.56
N SER A 277 -3.96 -4.05 25.64
CA SER A 277 -3.20 -3.91 26.90
C SER A 277 -2.98 -5.26 27.59
N SER A 278 -3.95 -6.18 27.50
CA SER A 278 -3.81 -7.55 28.03
C SER A 278 -2.93 -8.45 27.18
N ASN A 279 -2.87 -8.22 25.86
CA ASN A 279 -2.07 -9.01 24.91
C ASN A 279 -1.14 -8.10 24.11
N PRO A 280 0.01 -7.68 24.68
CA PRO A 280 0.98 -6.86 23.97
C PRO A 280 1.51 -7.61 22.74
N LYS A 281 1.68 -6.88 21.63
CA LYS A 281 2.29 -7.45 20.43
C LYS A 281 3.75 -7.82 20.71
N PRO A 282 4.28 -8.91 20.13
CA PRO A 282 5.69 -9.20 20.20
C PRO A 282 6.51 -8.02 19.66
N PRO A 283 7.75 -7.81 20.16
CA PRO A 283 8.65 -6.80 19.61
C PRO A 283 8.82 -7.00 18.11
N ARG A 284 8.89 -5.90 17.35
CA ARG A 284 9.22 -5.96 15.93
C ARG A 284 10.71 -6.26 15.78
N ASP A 285 11.05 -7.15 14.87
CA ASP A 285 12.43 -7.39 14.44
C ASP A 285 12.97 -6.12 13.74
N PRO A 286 14.12 -5.56 14.17
CA PRO A 286 14.67 -4.29 13.64
C PRO A 286 15.09 -4.28 12.15
#